data_AF-A0A850C8Q8-F1
#
_entry.id   AF-A0A850C8Q8-F1
#
_cell.length_a   1.000
_cell.length_b   1.000
_cell.length_c   1.000
_cell.angle_alpha   90.00
_cell.angle_beta   90.00
_cell.angle_gamma   90.00
#
_symmetry.space_group_name_H-M   'P 1'
#
loop_
_entity.id
_entity.type
_entity.pdbx_description
1 polymer ?
#
loop_
_entity_poly.entity_id
_entity_poly.type
_entity_poly.pdbx_seq_one_letter_code
_entity_poly.pdbx_strand_id
1 'polypeptide(L)'
;MDGDGSFETAVYDTDGDGVADTFESDTDGDGVVDQVSYDTDGDGYVNQVVTDTNGDGYADVVATDYDGDGLVDEIEIDSDGDGASDTTLIDSDGDGFLDTVYTETTPEGDSFQSQTGQVI
;
A
#
# COMPACT_ATOMS: atom_id res chain seq x y z
N MET A 1 -4.66 25.31 6.98
CA MET A 1 -4.52 25.77 8.38
C MET A 1 -5.79 26.51 8.75
N ASP A 2 -6.82 25.72 8.97
CA ASP A 2 -8.21 26.12 9.17
C ASP A 2 -8.82 25.44 10.40
N GLY A 3 -7.99 25.05 11.37
CA GLY A 3 -8.35 25.14 12.78
C GLY A 3 -9.51 24.27 13.28
N ASP A 4 -9.79 23.13 12.65
CA ASP A 4 -10.73 22.11 13.15
C ASP A 4 -10.03 20.87 13.74
N GLY A 5 -8.76 20.62 13.44
CA GLY A 5 -7.94 19.67 14.18
C GLY A 5 -8.04 18.21 13.74
N SER A 6 -8.50 17.93 12.52
CA SER A 6 -8.17 16.68 11.82
C SER A 6 -6.71 16.74 11.36
N PHE A 7 -5.96 15.64 11.50
CA PHE A 7 -4.62 15.55 10.92
C PHE A 7 -4.79 15.42 9.40
N GLU A 8 -4.60 16.52 8.67
CA GLU A 8 -4.95 16.55 7.25
C GLU A 8 -3.90 15.88 6.35
N THR A 9 -2.62 15.92 6.74
CA THR A 9 -1.53 15.12 6.15
C THR A 9 -0.30 15.32 7.04
N ALA A 10 0.39 14.27 7.47
CA ALA A 10 1.72 14.41 8.08
C ALA A 10 2.79 14.04 7.07
N VAL A 11 3.87 14.84 7.02
CA VAL A 11 4.95 14.63 6.05
C VAL A 11 6.27 14.71 6.76
N TYR A 12 7.11 13.68 6.61
CA TYR A 12 8.41 13.57 7.27
C TYR A 12 9.52 13.42 6.25
N ASP A 13 10.56 14.24 6.39
CA ASP A 13 11.84 14.14 5.69
C ASP A 13 12.85 13.62 6.72
N THR A 14 13.19 12.35 6.62
CA THR A 14 14.02 11.60 7.58
C THR A 14 15.50 11.70 7.22
N ASP A 15 15.83 11.82 5.93
CA ASP A 15 17.21 11.85 5.46
C ASP A 15 17.78 13.27 5.24
N GLY A 16 16.90 14.28 5.20
CA GLY A 16 17.21 15.71 5.14
C GLY A 16 17.56 16.23 3.75
N ASP A 17 17.18 15.52 2.68
CA ASP A 17 17.47 15.93 1.30
C ASP A 17 16.47 16.96 0.74
N GLY A 18 15.35 17.18 1.42
CA GLY A 18 14.29 18.11 1.07
C GLY A 18 13.15 17.52 0.24
N VAL A 19 13.19 16.22 -0.04
CA VAL A 19 12.07 15.37 -0.45
C VAL A 19 11.48 14.73 0.80
N ALA A 20 10.22 14.35 0.75
CA ALA A 20 9.53 13.79 1.90
C ALA A 20 9.51 12.27 1.81
N ASP A 21 10.01 11.60 2.85
CA ASP A 21 10.13 10.16 2.89
C ASP A 21 8.86 9.44 3.33
N THR A 22 7.98 10.13 4.08
CA THR A 22 6.77 9.51 4.64
C THR A 22 5.62 10.49 4.58
N PHE A 23 4.48 10.01 4.08
CA PHE A 23 3.22 10.76 3.98
C PHE A 23 2.11 9.99 4.69
N GLU A 24 1.49 10.61 5.68
CA GLU A 24 0.35 10.04 6.40
C GLU A 24 -0.93 10.77 5.97
N SER A 25 -2.00 10.03 5.69
CA SER A 25 -3.31 10.55 5.30
C SER A 25 -4.43 9.87 6.10
N ASP A 26 -5.49 10.63 6.34
CA ASP A 26 -6.78 10.17 6.88
C ASP A 26 -7.78 10.20 5.72
N THR A 27 -8.05 9.04 5.12
CA THR A 27 -8.85 8.94 3.89
C THR A 27 -10.35 8.94 4.16
N ASP A 28 -10.80 8.55 5.36
CA ASP A 28 -12.22 8.51 5.73
C ASP A 28 -12.70 9.73 6.55
N GLY A 29 -11.76 10.53 7.06
CA GLY A 29 -11.97 11.78 7.78
C GLY A 29 -12.44 11.60 9.22
N ASP A 30 -12.18 10.45 9.84
CA ASP A 30 -12.56 10.18 11.23
C ASP A 30 -11.59 10.77 12.27
N GLY A 31 -10.44 11.28 11.81
CA GLY A 31 -9.38 11.88 12.61
C GLY A 31 -8.26 10.92 12.99
N VAL A 32 -8.27 9.68 12.49
CA VAL A 32 -7.21 8.68 12.59
C VAL A 32 -6.56 8.50 11.22
N VAL A 33 -5.22 8.39 11.20
CA VAL A 33 -4.49 8.08 9.97
C VAL A 33 -4.76 6.64 9.60
N ASP A 34 -5.26 6.42 8.39
CA ASP A 34 -5.55 5.10 7.82
C ASP A 34 -4.63 4.76 6.64
N GLN A 35 -3.84 5.72 6.14
CA GLN A 35 -2.94 5.50 5.02
C GLN A 35 -1.56 6.11 5.26
N VAL A 36 -0.50 5.37 4.95
CA VAL A 36 0.89 5.82 5.01
C VAL A 36 1.59 5.47 3.70
N SER A 37 2.28 6.44 3.11
CA SER A 37 3.10 6.27 1.90
C SER A 37 4.57 6.55 2.20
N TYR A 38 5.48 5.85 1.53
CA TYR A 38 6.91 5.96 1.72
C TYR A 38 7.63 6.21 0.39
N ASP A 39 8.47 7.24 0.35
CA ASP A 39 9.49 7.47 -0.67
C ASP A 39 10.83 7.24 0.03
N THR A 40 11.51 6.13 -0.27
CA THR A 40 12.68 5.69 0.50
C THR A 40 14.01 5.99 -0.18
N ASP A 41 13.96 6.39 -1.44
CA ASP A 41 15.14 6.71 -2.26
C ASP A 41 15.17 8.17 -2.72
N GLY A 42 14.16 8.97 -2.36
CA GLY A 42 14.12 10.42 -2.48
C GLY A 42 13.99 10.88 -3.92
N ASP A 43 13.47 10.03 -4.80
CA ASP A 43 13.39 10.31 -6.22
C ASP A 43 12.09 11.04 -6.63
N GLY A 44 11.16 11.14 -5.68
CA GLY A 44 9.86 11.79 -5.81
C GLY A 44 8.72 10.86 -6.20
N TYR A 45 8.98 9.56 -6.37
CA TYR A 45 7.98 8.51 -6.49
C TYR A 45 7.82 7.75 -5.17
N VAL A 46 6.62 7.21 -4.97
CA VAL A 46 6.30 6.47 -3.74
C VAL A 46 6.64 5.00 -3.98
N ASN A 47 7.56 4.47 -3.17
CA ASN A 47 7.98 3.07 -3.20
C ASN A 47 6.99 2.15 -2.49
N GLN A 48 6.23 2.66 -1.52
CA GLN A 48 5.26 1.84 -0.80
C GLN A 48 4.08 2.65 -0.28
N VAL A 49 2.88 2.09 -0.37
CA VAL A 49 1.66 2.60 0.27
C VAL A 49 1.06 1.49 1.14
N VAL A 50 0.77 1.81 2.40
CA VAL A 50 0.13 0.93 3.39
C VAL A 50 -1.18 1.57 3.81
N THR A 51 -2.27 0.82 3.80
CA THR A 51 -3.60 1.29 4.23
C THR A 51 -4.21 0.33 5.26
N ASP A 52 -4.69 0.87 6.38
CA ASP A 52 -5.44 0.22 7.46
C ASP A 52 -6.70 1.07 7.74
N THR A 53 -7.76 0.80 6.98
CA THR A 53 -9.04 1.53 7.06
C THR A 53 -9.91 1.11 8.23
N ASN A 54 -9.63 -0.04 8.82
CA ASN A 54 -10.46 -0.62 9.88
C ASN A 54 -9.87 -0.34 11.29
N GLY A 55 -8.61 0.07 11.36
CA GLY A 55 -7.89 0.49 12.56
C GLY A 55 -7.54 -0.65 13.51
N ASP A 56 -7.46 -1.89 13.03
CA ASP A 56 -7.10 -3.07 13.83
C ASP A 56 -5.58 -3.24 14.01
N GLY A 57 -4.78 -2.45 13.27
CA GLY A 57 -3.32 -2.47 13.29
C GLY A 57 -2.69 -3.44 12.29
N TYR A 58 -3.49 -4.07 11.44
CA TYR A 58 -3.07 -4.82 10.26
C TYR A 58 -3.40 -4.02 9.00
N ALA A 59 -2.56 -4.16 7.97
CA ALA A 59 -2.78 -3.44 6.73
C ALA A 59 -3.83 -4.19 5.89
N ASP A 60 -4.93 -3.52 5.55
CA ASP A 60 -5.91 -4.02 4.59
C ASP A 60 -5.30 -4.09 3.18
N VAL A 61 -4.44 -3.12 2.82
CA VAL A 61 -3.80 -3.04 1.50
C VAL A 61 -2.35 -2.56 1.63
N VAL A 62 -1.44 -3.24 0.93
CA VAL A 62 -0.05 -2.80 0.73
C VAL A 62 0.25 -2.78 -0.76
N ALA A 63 0.64 -1.63 -1.30
CA ALA A 63 1.15 -1.50 -2.66
C ALA A 63 2.65 -1.17 -2.62
N THR A 64 3.45 -1.85 -3.44
CA THR A 64 4.90 -1.68 -3.49
C THR A 64 5.38 -1.47 -4.94
N ASP A 65 6.24 -0.48 -5.11
CA ASP A 65 7.06 -0.21 -6.29
C ASP A 65 8.50 -0.53 -5.89
N TYR A 66 9.07 -1.60 -6.45
CA TYR A 66 10.38 -2.11 -6.07
C TYR A 66 11.52 -1.44 -6.83
N ASP A 67 11.26 -0.90 -8.02
CA ASP A 67 12.27 -0.31 -8.88
C ASP A 67 12.26 1.22 -8.95
N GLY A 68 11.26 1.84 -8.32
CA GLY A 68 11.14 3.28 -8.13
C GLY A 68 10.75 4.00 -9.42
N ASP A 69 10.15 3.31 -10.40
CA ASP A 69 9.79 3.94 -11.68
C ASP A 69 8.44 4.69 -11.64
N GLY A 70 7.73 4.59 -10.52
CA GLY A 70 6.42 5.18 -10.27
C GLY A 70 5.25 4.29 -10.67
N LEU A 71 5.49 3.04 -11.07
CA LEU A 71 4.49 2.01 -11.33
C LEU A 71 4.52 0.95 -10.22
N VAL A 72 3.35 0.45 -9.86
CA VAL A 72 3.23 -0.53 -8.78
C VAL A 72 3.55 -1.92 -9.33
N ASP A 73 4.55 -2.57 -8.72
CA ASP A 73 4.95 -3.94 -9.02
C ASP A 73 4.09 -4.98 -8.30
N GLU A 74 3.64 -4.67 -7.09
CA GLU A 74 2.95 -5.63 -6.23
C GLU A 74 1.86 -4.98 -5.38
N ILE A 75 0.70 -5.63 -5.26
CA ILE A 75 -0.37 -5.25 -4.34
C ILE A 75 -0.77 -6.46 -3.50
N GLU A 76 -0.68 -6.34 -2.19
CA GLU A 76 -1.20 -7.28 -1.21
C GLU A 76 -2.50 -6.75 -0.60
N ILE A 77 -3.48 -7.63 -0.42
CA ILE A 77 -4.79 -7.30 0.16
C ILE A 77 -5.10 -8.33 1.24
N ASP A 78 -5.36 -7.85 2.45
CA ASP A 78 -5.94 -8.60 3.57
C ASP A 78 -7.41 -8.16 3.70
N SER A 79 -8.34 -9.05 3.32
CA SER A 79 -9.77 -8.70 3.26
C SER A 79 -10.55 -9.13 4.49
N ASP A 80 -9.96 -9.97 5.35
CA ASP A 80 -10.58 -10.44 6.58
C ASP A 80 -9.94 -9.90 7.86
N GLY A 81 -8.84 -9.16 7.75
CA GLY A 81 -8.18 -8.40 8.82
C GLY A 81 -7.45 -9.29 9.81
N ASP A 82 -6.99 -10.47 9.38
CA ASP A 82 -6.29 -11.41 10.25
C ASP A 82 -4.76 -11.20 10.29
N GLY A 83 -4.26 -10.29 9.45
CA GLY A 83 -2.85 -9.96 9.29
C GLY A 83 -2.12 -10.79 8.26
N ALA A 84 -2.81 -11.66 7.51
CA ALA A 84 -2.30 -12.39 6.36
C ALA A 84 -3.00 -11.94 5.08
N SER A 85 -2.20 -11.67 4.04
CA SER A 85 -2.73 -11.23 2.75
C SER A 85 -3.50 -12.36 2.05
N ASP A 86 -4.81 -12.16 1.88
CA ASP A 86 -5.70 -13.02 1.10
C ASP A 86 -5.35 -13.01 -0.39
N THR A 87 -4.92 -11.87 -0.91
CA THR A 87 -4.68 -11.68 -2.35
C THR A 87 -3.38 -10.95 -2.58
N THR A 88 -2.55 -11.47 -3.49
CA THR A 88 -1.34 -10.80 -3.99
C THR A 88 -1.46 -10.64 -5.50
N LEU A 89 -1.41 -9.41 -5.99
CA LEU A 89 -1.33 -9.07 -7.39
C LEU A 89 0.09 -8.66 -7.73
N ILE A 90 0.61 -9.09 -8.88
CA ILE A 90 1.98 -8.79 -9.33
C ILE A 90 1.94 -8.31 -10.79
N ASP A 91 2.69 -7.26 -11.09
CA ASP A 91 3.14 -6.90 -12.44
C ASP A 91 4.52 -7.51 -12.65
N SER A 92 4.58 -8.58 -13.45
CA SER A 92 5.84 -9.31 -13.66
C SER A 92 6.66 -8.75 -14.83
N ASP A 93 6.09 -7.88 -15.65
CA ASP A 93 6.74 -7.35 -16.86
C ASP A 93 6.98 -5.83 -16.85
N GLY A 94 6.52 -5.14 -15.80
CA GLY A 94 6.78 -3.73 -15.52
C GLY A 94 6.12 -2.81 -16.53
N ASP A 95 4.95 -3.20 -17.05
CA ASP A 95 4.19 -2.40 -18.01
C ASP A 95 3.12 -1.50 -17.35
N GLY A 96 3.00 -1.58 -16.03
CA GLY A 96 2.03 -0.87 -15.19
C GLY A 96 0.68 -1.58 -15.11
N PHE A 97 0.56 -2.80 -15.63
CA PHE A 97 -0.63 -3.62 -15.52
C PHE A 97 -0.33 -4.94 -14.82
N LEU A 98 -1.04 -5.18 -13.71
CA LEU A 98 -0.94 -6.42 -12.95
C LEU A 98 -1.30 -7.62 -13.83
N ASP A 99 -0.41 -8.60 -13.90
CA ASP A 99 -0.52 -9.77 -14.79
C ASP A 99 -0.74 -11.08 -14.05
N THR A 100 -0.53 -11.09 -12.75
CA THR A 100 -0.60 -12.28 -11.93
C THR A 100 -1.41 -12.00 -10.68
N VAL A 101 -2.32 -12.92 -10.33
CA VAL A 101 -3.00 -12.90 -9.04
C VAL A 101 -2.80 -14.22 -8.32
N TYR A 102 -2.41 -14.13 -7.05
CA TYR A 102 -2.43 -15.20 -6.08
C TYR A 102 -3.59 -14.92 -5.13
N THR A 103 -4.43 -15.92 -4.89
CA THR A 103 -5.53 -15.82 -3.93
C THR A 103 -5.47 -16.99 -2.97
N GLU A 104 -5.60 -16.69 -1.70
CA GLU A 104 -5.90 -17.64 -0.65
C GLU A 104 -7.26 -18.28 -0.93
N THR A 105 -7.32 -19.61 -0.82
CA THR A 105 -8.57 -20.36 -0.98
C THR A 105 -9.16 -20.89 0.32
N THR A 106 -8.48 -20.67 1.44
CA THR A 106 -8.88 -21.18 2.75
C THR A 106 -8.73 -20.07 3.80
N PRO A 107 -9.68 -19.90 4.74
CA PRO A 107 -9.56 -18.94 5.85
C PRO A 107 -8.45 -19.26 6.88
N GLU A 108 -7.47 -20.09 6.51
CA GLU A 108 -6.48 -20.67 7.41
C GLU A 108 -5.02 -20.44 6.93
N GLY A 109 -4.78 -19.72 5.84
CA GLY A 109 -3.42 -19.42 5.36
C GLY A 109 -2.74 -20.55 4.57
N ASP A 110 -3.42 -21.65 4.25
CA ASP A 110 -2.77 -22.93 3.89
C ASP A 110 -2.83 -23.32 2.41
N SER A 111 -3.52 -22.53 1.57
CA SER A 111 -3.62 -22.85 0.14
C SER A 111 -3.82 -21.64 -0.77
N PHE A 112 -2.86 -21.42 -1.67
CA PHE A 112 -2.94 -20.40 -2.71
C PHE A 112 -3.30 -21.00 -4.07
N GLN A 113 -4.16 -20.32 -4.82
CA GLN A 113 -4.34 -20.51 -6.27
C GLN A 113 -3.71 -19.35 -7.01
N SER A 114 -3.03 -19.63 -8.12
CA SER A 114 -2.49 -18.61 -9.01
C SER A 114 -3.26 -18.58 -10.33
N GLN A 115 -3.53 -17.38 -10.81
CA GLN A 115 -4.04 -17.13 -12.15
C GLN A 115 -3.13 -16.10 -12.83
N THR A 116 -2.68 -16.42 -14.04
CA THR A 116 -1.81 -15.57 -14.85
C THR A 116 -2.53 -15.10 -16.11
N GLY A 117 -2.38 -13.82 -16.41
CA GLY A 117 -3.01 -13.07 -17.50
C GLY A 117 -3.35 -11.65 -17.05
N GLN A 118 -3.20 -10.67 -17.95
CA GLN A 118 -3.47 -9.26 -17.67
C GLN A 118 -4.81 -9.07 -16.94
N VAL A 119 -4.72 -8.64 -15.68
CA VAL A 119 -5.85 -8.35 -14.81
C VAL A 119 -6.27 -6.91 -15.13
N ILE A 120 -7.35 -6.79 -15.89
CA ILE A 120 -7.90 -5.51 -16.41
C ILE A 120 -8.46 -4.59 -15.33
#